data_AF-A0A4V2SVN9-F1
#
_entry.id   AF-A0A4V2SVN9-F1
#
_cell.length_a   1.000
_cell.length_b   1.000
_cell.length_c   1.000
_cell.angle_alpha   90.00
_cell.angle_beta   90.00
_cell.angle_gamma   90.00
#
_symmetry.space_group_name_H-M   'P 1'
#
loop_
_entity.id
_entity.type
_entity.pdbx_description
1 polymer ?
#
loop_
_entity_poly.entity_id
_entity_poly.type
_entity_poly.pdbx_seq_one_letter_code
_entity_poly.pdbx_strand_id
1 'polypeptide(L)'
;MRIRCYLVTAHAPQGTTLKEANELWNAYIADRRRGHCVFHDHFQDSPGGVAVIEAATEEQQARLYDLAGLPGWQCVLHPLIYAQSAAGFVQQTAYTSGTYAGVPLQELLDRLARARAAGTDLKRA
;
A
#
# COMPACT_ATOMS: atom_id res chain seq x y z
N MET A 1 3.17 -19.44 11.91
CA MET A 1 3.62 -18.52 10.83
C MET A 1 4.49 -17.36 11.35
N ARG A 2 5.36 -16.75 10.52
CA ARG A 2 6.07 -15.49 10.86
C ARG A 2 5.32 -14.30 10.27
N ILE A 3 5.17 -13.22 11.04
CA ILE A 3 4.62 -11.93 10.60
C ILE A 3 5.35 -11.48 9.33
N ARG A 4 4.60 -10.96 8.34
CA ARG A 4 5.18 -10.47 7.09
C ARG A 4 4.31 -9.40 6.43
N CYS A 5 4.95 -8.44 5.75
CA CYS A 5 4.25 -7.60 4.79
C CYS A 5 4.14 -8.27 3.41
N TYR A 6 2.99 -8.11 2.78
CA TYR A 6 2.71 -8.51 1.41
C TYR A 6 2.53 -7.27 0.55
N LEU A 7 3.25 -7.20 -0.57
CA LEU A 7 2.92 -6.29 -1.67
C LEU A 7 1.77 -6.91 -2.46
N VAL A 8 0.69 -6.17 -2.62
CA VAL A 8 -0.48 -6.56 -3.41
C VAL A 8 -0.61 -5.60 -4.57
N THR A 9 -0.61 -6.12 -5.79
CA THR A 9 -0.97 -5.38 -7.00
C THR A 9 -2.30 -5.90 -7.50
N ALA A 10 -3.23 -5.01 -7.81
CA ALA A 10 -4.60 -5.36 -8.17
C ALA A 10 -5.04 -4.58 -9.41
N HIS A 11 -5.40 -5.28 -10.48
CA HIS A 11 -5.92 -4.69 -11.71
C HIS A 11 -7.38 -5.08 -11.90
N ALA A 12 -8.25 -4.10 -12.09
CA ALA A 12 -9.66 -4.34 -12.34
C ALA A 12 -9.88 -4.91 -13.75
N PRO A 13 -10.96 -5.67 -13.98
CA PRO A 13 -11.30 -6.18 -15.30
C PRO A 13 -11.60 -5.05 -16.30
N GLN A 14 -11.51 -5.37 -17.58
CA GLN A 14 -11.84 -4.43 -18.66
C GLN A 14 -13.27 -3.92 -18.51
N GLY A 15 -13.46 -2.62 -18.73
CA GLY A 15 -14.77 -1.97 -18.64
C GLY A 15 -15.12 -1.44 -17.24
N THR A 16 -14.34 -1.76 -16.20
CA THR A 16 -14.48 -1.10 -14.89
C THR A 16 -14.01 0.35 -14.99
N THR A 17 -14.80 1.28 -14.45
CA THR A 17 -14.40 2.69 -14.40
C THR A 17 -13.36 2.93 -13.29
N LEU A 18 -12.57 4.01 -13.40
CA LEU A 18 -11.62 4.39 -12.34
C LEU A 18 -12.33 4.59 -10.99
N LYS A 19 -13.52 5.21 -11.01
CA LYS A 19 -14.29 5.46 -9.78
C LYS A 19 -14.69 4.15 -9.09
N GLU A 20 -15.30 3.23 -9.82
CA GLU A 20 -15.73 1.93 -9.29
C GLU A 20 -14.53 1.11 -8.81
N ALA A 21 -13.44 1.09 -9.58
CA ALA A 21 -12.23 0.38 -9.19
C ALA A 21 -11.67 0.96 -7.88
N ASN A 22 -11.62 2.29 -7.75
CA ASN A 22 -11.12 2.93 -6.53
C ASN A 22 -11.99 2.62 -5.33
N GLU A 23 -13.31 2.63 -5.47
CA GLU A 23 -14.25 2.29 -4.39
C GLU A 23 -14.06 0.83 -3.91
N LEU A 24 -13.98 -0.12 -4.84
CA LEU A 24 -13.76 -1.54 -4.52
C LEU A 24 -12.38 -1.79 -3.91
N TRP A 25 -11.33 -1.16 -4.46
CA TRP A 25 -9.98 -1.27 -3.92
C TRP A 25 -9.90 -0.69 -2.51
N ASN A 26 -10.54 0.46 -2.27
CA ASN A 26 -10.63 1.08 -0.95
C ASN A 26 -11.33 0.17 0.06
N ALA A 27 -12.41 -0.51 -0.34
CA ALA A 27 -13.09 -1.48 0.52
C ALA A 27 -12.18 -2.68 0.86
N TYR A 28 -11.40 -3.17 -0.12
CA TYR A 28 -10.44 -4.24 0.09
C TYR A 28 -9.35 -3.86 1.10
N ILE A 29 -8.72 -2.69 0.95
CA ILE A 29 -7.64 -2.24 1.85
C ILE A 29 -8.13 -1.84 3.25
N ALA A 30 -9.39 -1.40 3.38
CA ALA A 30 -9.98 -0.98 4.64
C ALA A 30 -10.39 -2.16 5.54
N ASP A 31 -10.46 -3.38 5.00
CA ASP A 31 -10.81 -4.57 5.75
C ASP A 31 -9.69 -4.99 6.71
N ARG A 32 -9.78 -4.53 7.96
CA ARG A 32 -8.82 -4.81 9.04
C ARG A 32 -8.63 -6.30 9.34
N ARG A 33 -9.54 -7.18 8.89
CA ARG A 33 -9.38 -8.63 9.03
C ARG A 33 -8.27 -9.18 8.13
N ARG A 34 -7.80 -8.40 7.15
CA ARG A 34 -6.66 -8.71 6.27
C ARG A 34 -5.31 -8.32 6.88
N GLY A 35 -5.33 -7.58 7.99
CA GLY A 35 -4.13 -7.07 8.65
C GLY A 35 -4.03 -5.54 8.57
N HIS A 36 -2.81 -5.04 8.72
CA HIS A 36 -2.54 -3.60 8.74
C HIS A 36 -2.00 -3.14 7.39
N CYS A 37 -2.83 -2.42 6.64
CA CYS A 37 -2.41 -1.73 5.41
C CYS A 37 -1.54 -0.52 5.78
N VAL A 38 -0.22 -0.63 5.55
CA VAL A 38 0.76 0.43 5.89
C VAL A 38 1.01 1.39 4.72
N PHE A 39 0.68 0.96 3.50
CA PHE A 39 0.77 1.76 2.29
C PHE A 39 -0.28 1.30 1.30
N HIS A 40 -0.89 2.24 0.57
CA HIS A 40 -1.66 1.94 -0.63
C HIS A 40 -1.60 3.14 -1.58
N ASP A 41 -1.83 2.87 -2.86
CA ASP A 41 -2.10 3.90 -3.85
C ASP A 41 -2.94 3.32 -5.00
N HIS A 42 -3.42 4.19 -5.87
CA HIS A 42 -4.19 3.85 -7.07
C HIS A 42 -3.35 4.09 -8.32
N PHE A 43 -3.57 3.28 -9.35
CA PHE A 43 -2.92 3.49 -10.64
C PHE A 43 -3.62 4.63 -11.40
N GLN A 44 -2.83 5.53 -12.00
CA GLN A 44 -3.37 6.70 -12.70
C GLN A 44 -3.99 6.35 -14.05
N ASP A 45 -3.31 5.51 -14.84
CA ASP A 45 -3.68 5.24 -16.25
C ASP A 45 -4.49 3.95 -16.43
N SER A 46 -4.75 3.21 -15.35
CA SER A 46 -5.52 1.96 -15.39
C SER A 46 -6.33 1.75 -14.11
N PRO A 47 -7.56 1.21 -14.15
CA PRO A 47 -8.32 0.95 -12.94
C PRO A 47 -7.67 -0.16 -12.10
N GLY A 48 -7.32 0.17 -10.86
CA GLY A 48 -6.61 -0.73 -9.95
C GLY A 48 -5.75 0.02 -8.94
N GLY A 49 -4.86 -0.70 -8.28
CA GLY A 49 -3.95 -0.11 -7.32
C GLY A 49 -2.95 -1.08 -6.71
N VAL A 50 -2.23 -0.56 -5.73
CA VAL A 50 -1.19 -1.27 -5.00
C VAL A 50 -1.38 -1.08 -3.49
N ALA A 51 -1.00 -2.08 -2.70
CA ALA A 51 -0.97 -1.97 -1.25
C ALA A 51 0.17 -2.77 -0.65
N VAL A 52 0.63 -2.36 0.54
CA VAL A 52 1.49 -3.16 1.42
C VAL A 52 0.73 -3.44 2.70
N ILE A 53 0.49 -4.72 2.99
CA ILE A 53 -0.31 -5.15 4.14
C ILE A 53 0.51 -6.08 5.02
N GLU A 54 0.67 -5.73 6.29
CA GLU A 54 1.19 -6.62 7.33
C GLU A 54 0.11 -7.61 7.76
N ALA A 55 0.34 -8.90 7.52
CA ALA A 55 -0.45 -9.99 8.07
C ALA A 55 0.33 -10.65 9.23
N ALA A 56 -0.23 -10.54 10.43
CA ALA A 56 0.37 -11.07 11.66
C ALA A 56 -0.10 -12.49 12.00
N THR A 57 -1.23 -12.94 11.44
CA THR A 57 -1.79 -14.27 11.67
C THR A 57 -2.06 -15.03 10.37
N GLU A 58 -2.21 -16.36 10.47
CA GLU A 58 -2.53 -17.23 9.34
C GLU A 58 -3.90 -16.89 8.76
N GLU A 59 -4.85 -16.50 9.60
CA GLU A 59 -6.18 -16.04 9.18
C GLU A 59 -6.11 -14.74 8.40
N GLN A 60 -5.31 -13.77 8.86
CA GLN A 60 -5.10 -12.52 8.13
C GLN A 60 -4.44 -12.77 6.78
N GLN A 61 -3.43 -13.64 6.73
CA GLN A 61 -2.80 -14.03 5.48
C GLN A 61 -3.80 -14.71 4.54
N ALA A 62 -4.57 -15.68 5.02
CA ALA A 62 -5.58 -16.35 4.21
C ALA A 62 -6.60 -15.34 3.66
N ARG A 63 -6.99 -14.36 4.47
CA ARG A 63 -7.87 -13.28 4.04
C ARG A 63 -7.27 -12.45 2.92
N LEU A 64 -5.96 -12.21 2.84
CA LEU A 64 -5.37 -11.51 1.68
C LEU A 64 -5.69 -12.20 0.34
N TYR A 65 -5.87 -13.53 0.32
CA TYR A 65 -6.23 -14.26 -0.90
C TYR A 65 -7.75 -14.37 -1.13
N ASP A 66 -8.57 -13.90 -0.18
CA ASP A 66 -10.02 -13.84 -0.32
C ASP A 66 -10.42 -12.63 -1.18
N LEU A 67 -10.59 -12.87 -2.49
CA LEU A 67 -10.91 -11.86 -3.50
C LEU A 67 -12.41 -11.75 -3.79
N ALA A 68 -13.30 -12.23 -2.91
CA ALA A 68 -14.74 -12.21 -3.17
C ALA A 68 -15.31 -10.80 -3.47
N GLY A 69 -14.71 -9.75 -2.88
CA GLY A 69 -15.07 -8.34 -3.13
C GLY A 69 -14.44 -7.72 -4.38
N LEU A 70 -13.61 -8.47 -5.11
CA LEU A 70 -12.88 -8.02 -6.31
C LEU A 70 -13.12 -9.02 -7.48
N PRO A 71 -14.37 -9.24 -7.90
CA PRO A 71 -14.68 -10.25 -8.91
C PRO A 71 -14.04 -9.92 -10.26
N GLY A 72 -13.30 -10.88 -10.82
CA GLY A 72 -12.62 -10.73 -12.11
C GLY A 72 -11.33 -9.88 -12.07
N TRP A 73 -10.91 -9.41 -10.89
CA TRP A 73 -9.66 -8.68 -10.75
C TRP A 73 -8.45 -9.61 -10.87
N GLN A 74 -7.38 -9.10 -11.47
CA GLN A 74 -6.08 -9.74 -11.48
C GLN A 74 -5.27 -9.22 -10.30
N CYS A 75 -5.17 -10.03 -9.24
CA CYS A 75 -4.41 -9.71 -8.05
C CYS A 75 -3.16 -10.58 -7.95
N VAL A 76 -2.02 -9.94 -7.67
CA VAL A 76 -0.75 -10.63 -7.41
C VAL A 76 -0.26 -10.22 -6.03
N LEU A 77 0.11 -11.21 -5.22
CA LEU A 77 0.56 -11.02 -3.84
C LEU A 77 2.00 -11.52 -3.70
N HIS A 78 2.89 -10.63 -3.26
CA HIS A 78 4.30 -10.92 -3.07
C HIS A 78 4.71 -10.73 -1.61
N PRO A 79 5.13 -11.79 -0.90
CA PRO A 79 5.71 -11.65 0.43
C PRO A 79 7.03 -10.87 0.35
N LEU A 80 7.18 -9.84 1.18
CA LEU A 80 8.40 -9.03 1.22
C LEU A 80 9.50 -9.70 2.08
N ILE A 81 10.76 -9.50 1.68
CA ILE A 81 11.94 -10.11 2.33
C ILE A 81 12.35 -9.32 3.58
N TYR A 82 12.52 -8.00 3.44
CA TYR A 82 13.03 -7.11 4.50
C TYR A 82 11.93 -6.44 5.32
N ALA A 83 10.82 -6.05 4.68
CA ALA A 83 9.65 -5.52 5.36
C ALA A 83 8.82 -6.66 5.96
N GLN A 84 9.23 -7.17 7.12
CA GLN A 84 8.53 -8.26 7.81
C GLN A 84 7.46 -7.78 8.80
N SER A 85 7.30 -6.47 8.95
CA SER A 85 6.28 -5.82 9.76
C SER A 85 5.97 -4.43 9.23
N ALA A 86 4.89 -3.80 9.67
CA ALA A 86 4.57 -2.42 9.28
C ALA A 86 5.68 -1.45 9.70
N ALA A 87 6.25 -1.64 10.90
CA ALA A 87 7.42 -0.89 11.35
C ALA A 87 8.67 -1.19 10.48
N GLY A 88 8.89 -2.45 10.10
CA GLY A 88 9.96 -2.85 9.20
C GLY A 88 9.82 -2.25 7.80
N PHE A 89 8.58 -2.07 7.31
CA PHE A 89 8.32 -1.36 6.05
C PHE A 89 8.71 0.12 6.14
N VAL A 90 8.37 0.80 7.25
CA VAL A 90 8.80 2.19 7.49
C VAL A 90 10.32 2.29 7.57
N GLN A 91 10.96 1.37 8.29
CA GLN A 91 12.42 1.30 8.38
C GLN A 91 13.06 1.09 7.00
N GLN A 92 12.53 0.16 6.19
CA GLN A 92 13.04 -0.12 4.86
C GLN A 92 12.88 1.09 3.92
N THR A 93 11.76 1.80 4.03
CA THR A 93 11.52 3.06 3.30
C THR A 93 12.57 4.11 3.68
N ALA A 94 12.81 4.29 4.98
CA ALA A 94 13.81 5.23 5.47
C ALA A 94 15.22 4.88 5.02
N TYR A 95 15.61 3.60 5.16
CA TYR A 95 16.89 3.09 4.72
C TYR A 95 17.09 3.31 3.22
N THR A 96 16.08 2.98 2.40
CA THR A 96 16.16 3.08 0.94
C THR A 96 16.37 4.53 0.49
N SER A 97 15.56 5.46 1.00
CA SER A 97 15.70 6.90 0.68
C SER A 97 17.06 7.46 1.12
N GLY A 98 17.47 7.18 2.36
CA GLY A 98 18.72 7.69 2.90
C GLY A 98 19.95 7.11 2.20
N THR A 99 19.94 5.81 1.90
CA THR A 99 21.11 5.10 1.37
C THR A 99 21.29 5.35 -0.13
N TYR A 100 20.22 5.25 -0.92
CA TYR A 100 20.32 5.27 -2.38
C TYR A 100 20.09 6.65 -2.99
N ALA A 101 19.29 7.51 -2.35
CA ALA A 101 19.08 8.89 -2.82
C ALA A 101 19.87 9.93 -2.01
N GLY A 102 20.47 9.54 -0.87
CA GLY A 102 21.14 10.50 0.03
C GLY A 102 20.16 11.44 0.74
N VAL A 103 18.85 11.15 0.72
CA VAL A 103 17.81 12.00 1.31
C VAL A 103 17.20 11.24 2.49
N PRO A 104 17.52 11.61 3.75
CA PRO A 104 16.91 11.00 4.92
C PRO A 104 15.39 11.15 4.93
N LEU A 105 14.66 10.13 5.41
CA LEU A 105 13.20 10.20 5.47
C LEU A 105 12.72 11.40 6.32
N GLN A 106 13.44 11.74 7.39
CA GLN A 106 13.13 12.93 8.20
C GLN A 106 13.11 14.21 7.37
N GLU A 107 14.02 14.35 6.41
CA GLU A 107 14.05 15.53 5.54
C GLU A 107 12.78 15.62 4.67
N LEU A 108 12.28 14.48 4.17
CA LEU A 108 11.01 14.42 3.43
C LEU A 108 9.82 14.80 4.33
N LEU A 109 9.82 14.34 5.58
CA LEU A 109 8.79 14.70 6.56
C LEU A 109 8.84 16.20 6.90
N ASP A 110 10.03 16.77 7.05
CA ASP A 110 10.20 18.19 7.32
C ASP A 110 9.75 19.04 6.12
N ARG A 111 10.01 18.58 4.88
CA ARG A 111 9.49 19.21 3.65
C ARG A 111 7.96 19.23 3.65
N LEU A 112 7.32 18.13 4.02
CA LEU A 112 5.85 18.05 4.15
C LEU A 112 5.33 19.00 5.23
N ALA A 113 5.98 19.08 6.39
CA ALA A 113 5.60 19.98 7.47
C ALA A 113 5.69 21.46 7.05
N ARG A 114 6.78 21.85 6.38
CA ARG A 114 6.95 23.21 5.83
C ARG A 114 5.89 23.56 4.80
N ALA A 115 5.60 22.65 3.86
CA ALA A 115 4.58 22.88 2.85
C ALA A 115 3.19 23.07 3.47
N ARG A 116 2.83 22.24 4.46
CA ARG A 116 1.57 22.39 5.22
C ARG A 116 1.49 23.74 5.93
N ALA A 117 2.58 24.17 6.59
CA ALA A 117 2.64 25.48 7.23
C ALA A 117 2.48 26.64 6.23
N ALA A 118 2.93 26.44 4.98
CA ALA A 118 2.76 27.39 3.88
C ALA A 118 1.43 27.25 3.12
N GLY A 119 0.49 26.42 3.60
CA GLY A 119 -0.81 26.20 2.94
C GLY A 119 -0.74 25.41 1.61
N THR A 120 0.36 24.71 1.36
CA THR A 120 0.56 23.89 0.16
C THR A 120 0.40 22.40 0.48
N ASP A 121 -0.33 21.65 -0.35
CA ASP A 121 -0.46 20.20 -0.24
C ASP A 121 0.43 19.48 -1.27
N LEU A 122 1.57 18.95 -0.81
CA LEU A 122 2.49 18.19 -1.65
C LEU A 122 1.97 16.82 -2.08
N LYS A 123 0.85 16.32 -1.54
CA LYS A 123 0.22 15.09 -2.07
C LYS A 123 -0.42 15.26 -3.44
N ARG A 124 -0.62 16.51 -3.89
CA ARG A 124 -1.28 16.85 -5.16
C ARG A 124 -0.39 17.75 -6.04
N ALA A 125 0.88 17.90 -5.68
CA ALA A 125 1.86 18.75 -6.37
C ALA A 125 2.58 17.98 -7.48
#